data_AF-A0A0B0PIH5-F1
#
_entry.id   AF-A0A0B0PIH5-F1
#
_cell.length_a   1.000
_cell.length_b   1.000
_cell.length_c   1.000
_cell.angle_alpha   90.00
_cell.angle_beta   90.00
_cell.angle_gamma   90.00
#
_symmetry.space_group_name_H-M   'P 1'
#
loop_
_entity.id
_entity.type
_entity.pdbx_description
1 polymer ?
#
loop_
_entity_poly.entity_id
_entity_poly.type
_entity_poly.pdbx_seq_one_letter_code
_entity_poly.pdbx_strand_id
1 'polypeptide(L)'
;MRSLSFLSMEYLFLLMSILSQCLKFGSGTAAVVHAGNGDGVQPLSKIAIHKAVYALHENASVKAHPLVLGTKGGDSDWVTVEIECPKPSEDDWIAVFSPANFSSSICQPSDDMEQFPDICSAPIKYKYANDSDADYKKTGKSSLKFQLINQREDFSFALFSGGLSDPKLVAVSNVISFANPKAPLYPRLSQGKSWNEMTVTWASGYNVIEAVPFVEWGMKGESQTRSPAGTLTFHQNDMCAPPARTVGWRDPGFIHTSFLKDLWPSSVYTYKLGHKLVDGSFVWSKSYSFKSSPYPGQDSLQRVVIFGDMGKAERDGSNEYSNYQPGSLNTTDQLIKDLKNIDIVFHIGDITYANGYISQWDQFTSQVERIASTVPYMIASGNHERDAPNSGSFYDGNDSGGECGVVAETMFYVPAENRAKF
;
A
#
# COMPACT_ATOMS: atom_id res chain seq x y z
N MET A 1 -47.28 -14.00 44.00
CA MET A 1 -46.45 -15.19 43.71
C MET A 1 -46.75 -15.64 42.30
N ARG A 2 -45.85 -15.36 41.34
CA ARG A 2 -45.94 -15.91 39.98
C ARG A 2 -44.87 -17.00 39.87
N SER A 3 -45.31 -18.23 39.62
CA SER A 3 -44.46 -19.40 39.44
C SER A 3 -43.67 -19.27 38.13
N LEU A 4 -42.34 -19.25 38.23
CA LEU A 4 -41.44 -19.43 37.10
C LEU A 4 -41.63 -20.86 36.56
N SER A 5 -41.83 -21.01 35.25
CA SER A 5 -41.98 -22.32 34.62
C SER A 5 -40.63 -23.04 34.58
N PHE A 6 -40.66 -24.37 34.64
CA PHE A 6 -39.47 -25.24 34.59
C PHE A 6 -38.51 -24.91 33.43
N LEU A 7 -39.06 -24.49 32.28
CA LEU A 7 -38.28 -24.07 31.11
C LEU A 7 -37.41 -22.82 31.37
N SER A 8 -37.87 -21.89 32.20
CA SER A 8 -37.09 -20.68 32.55
C SER A 8 -35.92 -20.99 33.48
N MET A 9 -36.00 -22.07 34.25
CA MET A 9 -34.94 -22.50 35.16
C MET A 9 -33.82 -23.20 34.41
N GLU A 10 -34.13 -24.02 33.40
CA GLU A 10 -33.13 -24.67 32.55
C GLU A 10 -32.32 -23.67 31.73
N TYR A 11 -32.95 -22.60 31.21
CA TYR A 11 -32.24 -21.52 30.52
C TYR A 11 -31.31 -20.73 31.44
N LEU A 12 -31.69 -20.53 32.71
CA LEU A 12 -30.85 -19.84 33.69
C LEU A 12 -29.63 -20.70 34.07
N PHE A 13 -29.80 -22.03 34.16
CA PHE A 13 -28.69 -22.97 34.39
C PHE A 13 -27.75 -23.06 33.19
N LEU A 14 -28.25 -22.99 31.96
CA LEU A 14 -27.44 -22.97 30.75
C LEU A 14 -26.63 -21.65 30.63
N LEU A 15 -27.24 -20.51 30.95
CA LEU A 15 -26.54 -19.21 30.97
C LEU A 15 -25.46 -19.14 32.06
N MET A 16 -25.72 -19.67 33.26
CA MET A 16 -24.73 -19.73 34.34
C MET A 16 -23.57 -20.68 34.05
N SER A 17 -23.81 -21.79 33.34
CA SER A 17 -22.75 -22.73 32.94
C SER A 17 -21.89 -22.19 31.79
N ILE A 18 -22.47 -21.42 30.86
CA ILE A 18 -21.71 -20.69 29.83
C ILE A 18 -20.89 -19.55 30.46
N LEU A 19 -21.45 -18.79 31.41
CA LEU A 19 -20.69 -17.76 32.15
C LEU A 19 -19.53 -18.39 32.97
N SER A 20 -19.75 -19.55 33.59
CA SER A 20 -18.73 -20.26 34.36
C SER A 20 -17.63 -20.87 33.47
N GLN A 21 -17.93 -21.19 32.21
CA GLN A 21 -16.93 -21.61 31.22
C GLN A 21 -16.15 -20.43 30.63
N CYS A 22 -16.77 -19.26 30.45
CA CYS A 22 -16.06 -18.03 30.07
C CYS A 22 -15.13 -17.50 31.17
N LEU A 23 -15.46 -17.70 32.45
CA LEU A 23 -14.61 -17.32 33.59
C LEU A 23 -13.45 -18.30 33.88
N LYS A 24 -13.39 -19.45 33.18
CA LYS A 24 -12.34 -20.47 33.37
C LYS A 24 -11.21 -20.42 32.33
N PHE A 25 -11.30 -19.53 31.34
CA PHE A 25 -10.17 -19.14 30.48
C PHE A 25 -9.70 -17.73 30.86
N GLY A 26 -9.16 -17.61 32.08
CA GLY A 26 -8.73 -16.34 32.64
C GLY A 26 -7.79 -16.52 33.82
N SER A 27 -6.74 -17.32 33.63
CA SER A 27 -5.65 -17.48 34.59
C SER A 27 -4.34 -17.74 33.85
N GLY A 28 -4.03 -16.89 32.89
CA GLY A 28 -2.65 -16.63 32.48
C GLY A 28 -2.25 -15.33 33.16
N THR A 29 -1.16 -15.37 33.93
CA THR A 29 -0.53 -14.19 34.53
C THR A 29 -0.47 -13.04 33.53
N ALA A 30 -1.28 -12.01 33.75
CA ALA A 30 -1.08 -10.71 33.12
C ALA A 30 0.23 -10.15 33.69
N ALA A 31 1.33 -10.47 33.01
CA ALA A 31 2.54 -9.68 33.15
C ALA A 31 2.14 -8.27 32.74
N VAL A 32 2.14 -7.37 33.72
CA VAL A 32 2.23 -5.93 33.48
C VAL A 32 3.55 -5.73 32.75
N VAL A 33 3.52 -5.81 31.42
CA VAL A 33 4.60 -5.34 30.58
C VAL A 33 4.54 -3.84 30.72
N HIS A 34 5.40 -3.31 31.59
CA HIS A 34 5.75 -1.91 31.58
C HIS A 34 5.95 -1.49 30.12
N ALA A 35 5.27 -0.41 29.74
CA ALA A 35 5.56 0.36 28.55
C ALA A 35 7.04 0.76 28.60
N GLY A 36 7.90 -0.12 28.09
CA GLY A 36 9.23 0.25 27.66
C GLY A 36 9.06 0.93 26.32
N ASN A 37 9.69 2.10 26.16
CA ASN A 37 9.89 2.76 24.88
C ASN A 37 10.16 1.70 23.81
N GLY A 38 9.18 1.42 22.97
CA GLY A 38 9.37 0.55 21.83
C GLY A 38 10.18 1.34 20.81
N ASP A 39 11.29 0.78 20.35
CA ASP A 39 12.15 1.36 19.32
C ASP A 39 11.45 1.47 17.93
N GLY A 40 10.11 1.47 17.88
CA GLY A 40 9.30 1.50 16.64
C GLY A 40 9.41 0.23 15.77
N VAL A 41 10.29 -0.72 16.12
CA VAL A 41 10.50 -1.95 15.35
C VAL A 41 9.47 -3.00 15.74
N GLN A 42 8.39 -3.09 14.96
CA GLN A 42 7.39 -4.15 15.08
C GLN A 42 8.02 -5.52 14.76
N PRO A 43 7.84 -6.56 15.60
CA PRO A 43 8.56 -7.84 15.52
C PRO A 43 8.40 -8.64 14.22
N LEU A 44 7.46 -8.30 13.34
CA LEU A 44 7.18 -9.03 12.09
C LEU A 44 7.84 -8.38 10.86
N SER A 45 8.43 -7.20 11.00
CA SER A 45 9.10 -6.44 9.93
C SER A 45 10.62 -6.66 10.01
N LYS A 46 11.08 -7.89 9.74
CA LYS A 46 12.40 -8.38 10.22
C LYS A 46 13.59 -8.20 9.26
N ILE A 47 13.44 -7.55 8.10
CA ILE A 47 14.57 -7.44 7.17
C ILE A 47 15.56 -6.40 7.69
N ALA A 48 16.69 -6.86 8.21
CA ALA A 48 17.81 -6.02 8.59
C ALA A 48 18.60 -5.62 7.34
N ILE A 49 17.93 -4.98 6.36
CA ILE A 49 18.53 -4.65 5.06
C ILE A 49 19.76 -3.74 5.20
N HIS A 50 19.76 -2.89 6.23
CA HIS A 50 20.90 -2.06 6.62
C HIS A 50 22.14 -2.86 7.08
N LYS A 51 22.03 -4.16 7.30
CA LYS A 51 23.17 -5.05 7.59
C LYS A 51 23.61 -5.85 6.37
N ALA A 52 22.94 -5.67 5.23
CA ALA A 52 23.23 -6.46 4.05
C ALA A 52 24.64 -6.20 3.55
N VAL A 53 25.34 -7.28 3.19
CA VAL A 53 26.69 -7.25 2.63
C VAL A 53 26.73 -7.96 1.28
N TYR A 54 27.65 -7.54 0.40
CA TYR A 54 27.89 -8.25 -0.85
C TYR A 54 28.59 -9.60 -0.61
N ALA A 55 28.00 -10.68 -1.11
CA ALA A 55 28.55 -12.03 -1.09
C ALA A 55 28.29 -12.74 -2.43
N LEU A 56 28.50 -12.01 -3.53
CA LEU A 56 28.19 -12.47 -4.88
C LEU A 56 28.90 -13.80 -5.18
N HIS A 57 28.18 -14.74 -5.76
CA HIS A 57 28.70 -16.06 -6.07
C HIS A 57 28.65 -16.32 -7.58
N GLU A 58 29.80 -16.63 -8.20
CA GLU A 58 29.95 -16.73 -9.67
C GLU A 58 28.98 -17.73 -10.33
N ASN A 59 28.67 -18.82 -9.63
CA ASN A 59 27.74 -19.86 -10.10
C ASN A 59 26.30 -19.70 -9.60
N ALA A 60 25.98 -18.61 -8.87
CA ALA A 60 24.61 -18.32 -8.50
C ALA A 60 23.96 -17.41 -9.54
N SER A 61 22.68 -17.63 -9.84
CA SER A 61 21.96 -16.81 -10.80
C SER A 61 20.49 -16.61 -10.43
N VAL A 62 19.97 -15.45 -10.81
CA VAL A 62 18.55 -15.13 -10.76
C VAL A 62 18.15 -14.63 -12.14
N LYS A 63 17.02 -15.10 -12.68
CA LYS A 63 16.49 -14.64 -13.97
C LYS A 63 15.02 -14.33 -13.86
N ALA A 64 14.59 -13.20 -14.39
CA ALA A 64 13.22 -12.73 -14.31
C ALA A 64 12.60 -12.58 -15.70
N HIS A 65 11.40 -13.16 -15.88
CA HIS A 65 10.67 -13.14 -17.15
C HIS A 65 9.16 -12.93 -16.94
N PRO A 66 8.46 -12.21 -17.85
CA PRO A 66 8.98 -11.59 -19.07
C PRO A 66 9.74 -10.27 -18.79
N LEU A 67 10.48 -9.76 -19.78
CA LEU A 67 11.26 -8.51 -19.66
C LEU A 67 10.40 -7.24 -19.64
N VAL A 68 9.25 -7.28 -20.31
CA VAL A 68 8.32 -6.15 -20.42
C VAL A 68 6.95 -6.56 -19.89
N LEU A 69 6.45 -5.82 -18.90
CA LEU A 69 5.18 -6.07 -18.22
C LEU A 69 4.08 -5.13 -18.75
N GLY A 70 2.82 -5.50 -18.55
CA GLY A 70 1.68 -4.61 -18.82
C GLY A 70 1.49 -4.30 -20.31
N THR A 71 2.01 -5.14 -21.20
CA THR A 71 1.92 -4.97 -22.67
C THR A 71 0.49 -4.89 -23.20
N LYS A 72 -0.48 -5.39 -22.42
CA LYS A 72 -1.92 -5.31 -22.71
C LYS A 72 -2.60 -4.09 -22.06
N GLY A 73 -1.83 -3.09 -21.62
CA GLY A 73 -2.32 -1.92 -20.90
C GLY A 73 -2.72 -2.21 -19.44
N GLY A 74 -2.23 -3.33 -18.88
CA GLY A 74 -2.44 -3.69 -17.48
C GLY A 74 -1.51 -2.94 -16.53
N ASP A 75 -1.99 -2.72 -15.32
CA ASP A 75 -1.30 -2.05 -14.20
C ASP A 75 -0.72 -3.05 -13.19
N SER A 76 -0.85 -4.35 -13.47
CA SER A 76 -0.23 -5.46 -12.77
C SER A 76 0.08 -6.60 -13.73
N ASP A 77 1.09 -7.40 -13.45
CA ASP A 77 1.47 -8.56 -14.26
C ASP A 77 2.21 -9.63 -13.46
N TRP A 78 2.18 -10.87 -13.94
CA TRP A 78 2.89 -11.99 -13.31
C TRP A 78 4.30 -12.13 -13.87
N VAL A 79 5.26 -12.29 -12.96
CA VAL A 79 6.68 -12.51 -13.25
C VAL A 79 7.09 -13.86 -12.69
N THR A 80 7.78 -14.65 -13.51
CA THR A 80 8.46 -15.87 -13.07
C THR A 80 9.93 -15.54 -12.81
N VAL A 81 10.43 -15.94 -11.64
CA VAL A 81 11.81 -15.76 -11.21
C VAL A 81 12.45 -17.13 -11.03
N GLU A 82 13.43 -17.45 -11.86
CA GLU A 82 14.21 -18.67 -11.80
C GLU A 82 15.49 -18.44 -10.99
N ILE A 83 15.82 -19.39 -10.13
CA ILE A 83 16.88 -19.27 -9.13
C ILE A 83 17.80 -20.48 -9.26
N GLU A 84 19.11 -20.23 -9.22
CA GLU A 84 20.14 -21.24 -9.07
C GLU A 84 21.15 -20.78 -8.02
N CYS A 85 21.29 -21.54 -6.92
CA CYS A 85 22.16 -21.25 -5.79
C CYS A 85 23.03 -22.49 -5.51
N PRO A 86 24.36 -22.44 -5.71
CA PRO A 86 25.26 -23.58 -5.48
C PRO A 86 25.38 -24.01 -4.02
N LYS A 87 25.08 -23.11 -3.08
CA LYS A 87 25.14 -23.34 -1.64
C LYS A 87 23.81 -22.95 -1.00
N PRO A 88 22.72 -23.66 -1.32
CA PRO A 88 21.39 -23.27 -0.90
C PRO A 88 21.21 -23.49 0.61
N SER A 89 20.43 -22.61 1.22
CA SER A 89 19.99 -22.70 2.61
C SER A 89 18.47 -22.57 2.72
N GLU A 90 17.90 -23.03 3.84
CA GLU A 90 16.45 -22.92 4.09
C GLU A 90 15.98 -21.47 4.32
N ASP A 91 16.92 -20.60 4.71
CA ASP A 91 16.69 -19.18 4.96
C ASP A 91 17.10 -18.29 3.78
N ASP A 92 17.41 -18.87 2.61
CA ASP A 92 17.62 -18.11 1.38
C ASP A 92 16.30 -17.49 0.91
N TRP A 93 16.37 -16.27 0.38
CA TRP A 93 15.18 -15.50 0.01
C TRP A 93 15.42 -14.61 -1.19
N ILE A 94 14.35 -14.34 -1.94
CA ILE A 94 14.34 -13.46 -3.09
C ILE A 94 13.62 -12.17 -2.74
N ALA A 95 14.34 -11.07 -2.86
CA ALA A 95 13.83 -9.72 -2.69
C ALA A 95 13.47 -9.10 -4.04
N VAL A 96 12.38 -8.34 -4.08
CA VAL A 96 12.00 -7.50 -5.22
C VAL A 96 12.45 -6.06 -4.93
N PHE A 97 13.25 -5.47 -5.81
CA PHE A 97 13.68 -4.07 -5.70
C PHE A 97 13.09 -3.23 -6.83
N SER A 98 12.68 -2.00 -6.50
CA SER A 98 12.31 -0.95 -7.45
C SER A 98 12.65 0.41 -6.85
N PRO A 99 13.61 1.18 -7.39
CA PRO A 99 14.30 0.97 -8.67
C PRO A 99 15.13 -0.31 -8.75
N ALA A 100 15.40 -0.79 -9.97
CA ALA A 100 16.19 -1.99 -10.18
C ALA A 100 17.63 -1.85 -9.65
N ASN A 101 18.19 -0.64 -9.70
CA ASN A 101 19.47 -0.33 -9.08
C ASN A 101 19.27 0.04 -7.59
N PHE A 102 19.53 -0.91 -6.70
CA PHE A 102 19.40 -0.76 -5.24
C PHE A 102 20.76 -0.57 -4.52
N SER A 103 21.84 -0.29 -5.25
CA SER A 103 23.22 -0.15 -4.73
C SER A 103 23.40 1.03 -3.75
N SER A 104 24.37 0.90 -2.83
CA SER A 104 24.78 1.90 -1.83
C SER A 104 25.11 3.31 -2.36
N SER A 105 25.33 3.50 -3.66
CA SER A 105 25.53 4.83 -4.26
C SER A 105 24.38 5.82 -4.04
N ILE A 106 23.20 5.33 -3.63
CA ILE A 106 21.98 6.12 -3.38
C ILE A 106 21.83 6.51 -1.89
N CYS A 107 22.67 5.98 -0.99
CA CYS A 107 22.63 6.32 0.44
C CYS A 107 23.02 7.79 0.65
N GLN A 108 22.18 8.58 1.34
CA GLN A 108 22.61 9.88 1.86
C GLN A 108 23.62 9.65 2.99
N PRO A 109 24.75 10.38 3.03
CA PRO A 109 25.69 10.29 4.13
C PRO A 109 25.05 10.86 5.41
N SER A 110 25.01 10.07 6.49
CA SER A 110 24.78 10.54 7.86
C SER A 110 26.10 10.89 8.56
N ASP A 111 26.04 11.78 9.55
CA ASP A 111 27.21 12.30 10.30
C ASP A 111 28.01 11.21 11.05
N ASP A 112 27.41 10.04 11.29
CA ASP A 112 28.09 8.87 11.86
C ASP A 112 28.78 8.03 10.77
N MET A 113 29.98 8.45 10.37
CA MET A 113 30.84 7.80 9.36
C MET A 113 31.51 6.49 9.84
N GLU A 114 30.80 5.58 10.50
CA GLU A 114 31.34 4.23 10.75
C GLU A 114 30.32 3.14 10.37
N GLN A 115 30.57 2.51 9.21
CA GLN A 115 29.82 1.41 8.57
C GLN A 115 28.48 1.78 7.91
N PHE A 116 28.53 2.44 6.75
CA PHE A 116 27.37 2.46 5.85
C PHE A 116 27.04 1.04 5.37
N PRO A 117 25.75 0.66 5.26
CA PRO A 117 25.32 -0.57 4.60
C PRO A 117 25.74 -0.59 3.13
N ASP A 118 25.96 -1.78 2.57
CA ASP A 118 26.16 -1.96 1.14
C ASP A 118 24.83 -1.81 0.33
N ILE A 119 23.67 -1.81 1.01
CA ILE A 119 22.33 -1.66 0.42
C ILE A 119 21.48 -0.72 1.30
N CYS A 120 20.98 0.38 0.73
CA CYS A 120 20.15 1.36 1.44
C CYS A 120 18.71 1.45 0.95
N SER A 121 18.29 0.58 0.04
CA SER A 121 16.90 0.52 -0.40
C SER A 121 16.21 -0.63 0.29
N ALA A 122 15.04 -0.39 0.86
CA ALA A 122 14.15 -1.46 1.29
C ALA A 122 13.60 -2.20 0.06
N PRO A 123 13.58 -3.54 0.05
CA PRO A 123 12.85 -4.28 -0.99
C PRO A 123 11.34 -3.98 -0.88
N ILE A 124 10.66 -4.01 -2.03
CA ILE A 124 9.21 -3.84 -2.15
C ILE A 124 8.50 -4.98 -1.41
N LYS A 125 8.98 -6.21 -1.63
CA LYS A 125 8.48 -7.45 -1.04
C LYS A 125 9.50 -8.57 -1.24
N TYR A 126 9.26 -9.73 -0.67
CA TYR A 126 10.13 -10.89 -0.79
C TYR A 126 9.41 -12.24 -0.61
N LYS A 127 10.07 -13.32 -0.98
CA LYS A 127 9.66 -14.71 -0.72
C LYS A 127 10.86 -15.55 -0.31
N TYR A 128 10.66 -16.63 0.43
CA TYR A 128 11.73 -17.59 0.64
C TYR A 128 11.94 -18.41 -0.63
N ALA A 129 13.20 -18.77 -0.90
CA ALA A 129 13.58 -19.50 -2.11
C ALA A 129 12.95 -20.91 -2.18
N ASN A 130 12.53 -21.46 -1.04
CA ASN A 130 11.87 -22.75 -0.91
C ASN A 130 10.32 -22.68 -0.93
N ASP A 131 9.70 -21.50 -1.07
CA ASP A 131 8.23 -21.35 -0.98
C ASP A 131 7.47 -22.14 -2.05
N SER A 132 8.04 -22.28 -3.26
CA SER A 132 7.45 -23.07 -4.35
C SER A 132 8.02 -24.49 -4.46
N ASP A 133 9.16 -24.76 -3.82
CA ASP A 133 9.93 -25.99 -3.99
C ASP A 133 10.64 -26.36 -2.68
N ALA A 134 10.08 -27.34 -1.97
CA ALA A 134 10.62 -27.83 -0.71
C ALA A 134 12.00 -28.52 -0.87
N ASP A 135 12.38 -28.92 -2.09
CA ASP A 135 13.67 -29.53 -2.38
C ASP A 135 14.76 -28.50 -2.73
N TYR A 136 14.46 -27.19 -2.73
CA TYR A 136 15.43 -26.11 -2.98
C TYR A 136 16.74 -26.28 -2.19
N LYS A 137 16.67 -26.66 -0.91
CA LYS A 137 17.85 -26.89 -0.06
C LYS A 137 18.78 -27.99 -0.59
N LYS A 138 18.25 -28.93 -1.36
CA LYS A 138 19.02 -30.04 -1.96
C LYS A 138 19.48 -29.71 -3.37
N THR A 139 18.62 -29.06 -4.15
CA THR A 139 18.82 -28.84 -5.59
C THR A 139 19.53 -27.53 -5.90
N GLY A 140 19.37 -26.54 -5.03
CA GLY A 140 19.75 -25.16 -5.27
C GLY A 140 18.88 -24.44 -6.30
N LYS A 141 17.78 -25.05 -6.74
CA LYS A 141 16.97 -24.54 -7.85
C LYS A 141 15.53 -24.35 -7.42
N SER A 142 14.93 -23.25 -7.83
CA SER A 142 13.50 -23.01 -7.65
C SER A 142 12.96 -22.00 -8.66
N SER A 143 11.65 -21.96 -8.80
CA SER A 143 10.94 -21.04 -9.69
C SER A 143 9.78 -20.39 -8.94
N LEU A 144 9.94 -19.13 -8.59
CA LEU A 144 8.95 -18.35 -7.85
C LEU A 144 8.11 -17.50 -8.81
N LYS A 145 6.84 -17.28 -8.44
CA LYS A 145 5.97 -16.32 -9.14
C LYS A 145 5.66 -15.13 -8.24
N PHE A 146 5.80 -13.94 -8.82
CA PHE A 146 5.44 -12.68 -8.21
C PHE A 146 4.40 -11.97 -9.07
N GLN A 147 3.40 -11.35 -8.46
CA GLN A 147 2.52 -10.41 -9.13
C GLN A 147 3.04 -9.00 -8.85
N LEU A 148 3.56 -8.30 -9.85
CA LEU A 148 4.03 -6.92 -9.68
C LEU A 148 2.94 -5.93 -10.06
N ILE A 149 2.93 -4.77 -9.40
CA ILE A 149 2.11 -3.62 -9.76
C ILE A 149 2.99 -2.54 -10.40
N ASN A 150 2.42 -1.75 -11.31
CA ASN A 150 3.12 -0.62 -11.91
C ASN A 150 3.11 0.57 -10.95
N GLN A 151 4.20 0.70 -10.23
CA GLN A 151 4.43 1.77 -9.27
C GLN A 151 5.60 2.64 -9.73
N ARG A 152 5.70 2.91 -11.04
CA ARG A 152 6.77 3.66 -11.71
C ARG A 152 7.96 2.79 -12.07
N GLU A 153 9.14 3.14 -11.56
CA GLU A 153 10.47 2.60 -11.87
C GLU A 153 10.56 1.12 -12.24
N ASP A 154 11.67 0.75 -12.86
CA ASP A 154 11.99 -0.64 -13.18
C ASP A 154 12.20 -1.52 -11.94
N PHE A 155 12.33 -2.83 -12.19
CA PHE A 155 12.46 -3.86 -11.16
C PHE A 155 13.69 -4.73 -11.37
N SER A 156 14.30 -5.16 -10.26
CA SER A 156 15.26 -6.26 -10.20
C SER A 156 14.90 -7.21 -9.06
N PHE A 157 15.45 -8.42 -9.13
CA PHE A 157 15.30 -9.44 -8.11
C PHE A 157 16.67 -9.82 -7.59
N ALA A 158 16.78 -10.01 -6.29
CA ALA A 158 18.03 -10.28 -5.62
C ALA A 158 17.89 -11.49 -4.71
N LEU A 159 18.79 -12.45 -4.86
CA LEU A 159 18.91 -13.61 -3.99
C LEU A 159 19.81 -13.26 -2.81
N PHE A 160 19.31 -13.51 -1.60
CA PHE A 160 20.05 -13.38 -0.37
C PHE A 160 20.15 -14.72 0.36
N SER A 161 21.25 -14.89 1.09
CA SER A 161 21.44 -15.93 2.09
C SER A 161 21.59 -15.31 3.48
N GLY A 162 21.64 -16.13 4.54
CA GLY A 162 21.82 -15.66 5.93
C GLY A 162 20.53 -15.13 6.57
N GLY A 163 19.38 -15.42 5.95
CA GLY A 163 18.07 -15.01 6.42
C GLY A 163 17.87 -13.50 6.40
N LEU A 164 16.87 -13.04 7.15
CA LEU A 164 16.48 -11.63 7.19
C LEU A 164 17.34 -10.79 8.15
N SER A 165 18.02 -11.43 9.11
CA SER A 165 18.77 -10.76 10.18
C SER A 165 20.25 -10.47 9.82
N ASP A 166 20.87 -11.30 8.98
CA ASP A 166 22.25 -11.16 8.47
C ASP A 166 22.30 -11.39 6.95
N PRO A 167 21.57 -10.56 6.16
CA PRO A 167 21.37 -10.82 4.74
C PRO A 167 22.67 -10.67 3.93
N LYS A 168 22.93 -11.60 3.03
CA LYS A 168 24.13 -11.61 2.17
C LYS A 168 23.70 -11.70 0.71
N LEU A 169 23.99 -10.67 -0.08
CA LEU A 169 23.58 -10.61 -1.48
C LEU A 169 24.39 -11.60 -2.33
N VAL A 170 23.74 -12.63 -2.86
CA VAL A 170 24.36 -13.74 -3.58
C VAL A 170 24.30 -13.56 -5.09
N ALA A 171 23.17 -13.07 -5.62
CA ALA A 171 22.97 -12.87 -7.07
C ALA A 171 21.88 -11.83 -7.33
N VAL A 172 21.95 -11.16 -8.50
CA VAL A 172 20.97 -10.17 -8.96
C VAL A 172 20.49 -10.55 -10.35
N SER A 173 19.21 -10.33 -10.63
CA SER A 173 18.60 -10.64 -11.92
C SER A 173 18.90 -9.60 -12.99
N ASN A 174 18.49 -9.92 -14.22
CA ASN A 174 18.21 -8.92 -15.23
C ASN A 174 17.14 -7.92 -14.76
N VAL A 175 17.15 -6.72 -15.34
CA VAL A 175 16.11 -5.70 -15.14
C VAL A 175 14.86 -6.05 -15.94
N ILE A 176 13.69 -5.77 -15.37
CA ILE A 176 12.40 -5.81 -16.06
C ILE A 176 11.63 -4.51 -15.81
N SER A 177 10.71 -4.15 -16.69
CA SER A 177 9.92 -2.92 -16.51
C SER A 177 8.53 -3.01 -17.15
N PHE A 178 7.59 -2.20 -16.68
CA PHE A 178 6.31 -2.02 -17.38
C PHE A 178 6.53 -1.29 -18.70
N ALA A 179 5.69 -1.55 -19.70
CA ALA A 179 5.78 -0.88 -21.00
C ALA A 179 5.66 0.66 -20.90
N ASN A 180 4.91 1.15 -19.91
CA ASN A 180 4.86 2.55 -19.53
C ASN A 180 4.89 2.69 -18.00
N PRO A 181 6.08 2.77 -17.40
CA PRO A 181 6.26 2.98 -15.96
C PRO A 181 5.49 4.20 -15.44
N LYS A 182 5.40 5.25 -16.26
CA LYS A 182 4.87 6.55 -15.86
C LYS A 182 3.34 6.65 -15.95
N ALA A 183 2.64 5.58 -16.34
CA ALA A 183 1.20 5.60 -16.62
C ALA A 183 0.37 6.20 -15.47
N PRO A 184 -0.76 6.90 -15.77
CA PRO A 184 -1.69 7.37 -14.75
C PRO A 184 -2.50 6.21 -14.18
N LEU A 185 -2.33 5.92 -12.89
CA LEU A 185 -2.83 4.71 -12.23
C LEU A 185 -3.51 4.99 -10.89
N TYR A 186 -4.30 4.00 -10.46
CA TYR A 186 -4.90 3.89 -9.13
C TYR A 186 -5.72 5.13 -8.72
N PRO A 187 -6.73 5.54 -9.52
CA PRO A 187 -7.59 6.65 -9.13
C PRO A 187 -8.42 6.30 -7.91
N ARG A 188 -8.57 7.28 -7.03
CA ARG A 188 -9.43 7.25 -5.85
C ARG A 188 -10.31 8.48 -5.81
N LEU A 189 -11.59 8.23 -5.57
CA LEU A 189 -12.62 9.24 -5.47
C LEU A 189 -12.75 9.70 -4.02
N SER A 190 -12.99 10.98 -3.84
CA SER A 190 -13.36 11.54 -2.54
C SER A 190 -14.36 12.67 -2.75
N GLN A 191 -15.34 12.80 -1.87
CA GLN A 191 -16.26 13.93 -1.91
C GLN A 191 -15.48 15.26 -1.79
N GLY A 192 -15.88 16.22 -2.61
CA GLY A 192 -15.28 17.55 -2.64
C GLY A 192 -15.80 18.47 -1.55
N LYS A 193 -15.54 19.78 -1.69
CA LYS A 193 -15.98 20.80 -0.73
C LYS A 193 -17.48 21.09 -0.77
N SER A 194 -18.19 20.55 -1.75
CA SER A 194 -19.63 20.74 -1.97
C SER A 194 -20.27 19.42 -2.37
N TRP A 195 -21.58 19.27 -2.11
CA TRP A 195 -22.32 18.03 -2.35
C TRP A 195 -22.32 17.58 -3.82
N ASN A 196 -22.17 18.53 -4.74
CA ASN A 196 -22.11 18.33 -6.19
C ASN A 196 -20.66 18.38 -6.74
N GLU A 197 -19.67 18.11 -5.89
CA GLU A 197 -18.26 18.04 -6.27
C GLU A 197 -17.69 16.66 -5.92
N MET A 198 -17.05 16.01 -6.90
CA MET A 198 -16.27 14.79 -6.72
C MET A 198 -14.82 15.09 -7.08
N THR A 199 -13.88 14.61 -6.28
CA THR A 199 -12.46 14.66 -6.64
C THR A 199 -12.02 13.33 -7.21
N VAL A 200 -11.11 13.38 -8.19
CA VAL A 200 -10.40 12.21 -8.71
C VAL A 200 -8.93 12.44 -8.42
N THR A 201 -8.36 11.65 -7.52
CA THR A 201 -6.93 11.69 -7.20
C THR A 201 -6.23 10.45 -7.77
N TRP A 202 -5.13 10.59 -8.49
CA TRP A 202 -4.37 9.48 -9.09
C TRP A 202 -2.86 9.68 -8.98
N ALA A 203 -2.07 8.62 -9.20
CA ALA A 203 -0.61 8.70 -9.23
C ALA A 203 -0.08 8.53 -10.67
N SER A 204 1.03 9.17 -11.01
CA SER A 204 1.76 8.93 -12.25
C SER A 204 3.24 9.26 -12.13
N GLY A 205 4.03 8.94 -13.17
CA GLY A 205 5.43 9.37 -13.25
C GLY A 205 5.64 10.74 -13.90
N TYR A 206 4.58 11.39 -14.42
CA TYR A 206 4.73 12.62 -15.21
C TYR A 206 4.70 13.87 -14.32
N ASN A 207 5.80 14.62 -14.31
CA ASN A 207 5.82 15.96 -13.73
C ASN A 207 5.03 16.93 -14.63
N VAL A 208 4.56 18.05 -14.08
CA VAL A 208 3.85 19.12 -14.81
C VAL A 208 4.66 19.75 -15.94
N ILE A 209 6.00 19.64 -15.89
CA ILE A 209 6.88 20.09 -16.99
C ILE A 209 6.94 19.10 -18.15
N GLU A 210 6.61 17.83 -17.90
CA GLU A 210 6.64 16.76 -18.90
C GLU A 210 5.27 16.54 -19.54
N ALA A 211 4.20 16.68 -18.74
CA ALA A 211 2.84 16.53 -19.20
C ALA A 211 1.86 17.40 -18.41
N VAL A 212 0.80 17.87 -19.08
CA VAL A 212 -0.33 18.55 -18.44
C VAL A 212 -1.35 17.48 -18.00
N PRO A 213 -1.59 17.29 -16.69
CA PRO A 213 -2.55 16.31 -16.19
C PRO A 213 -3.98 16.86 -16.21
N PHE A 214 -4.93 16.01 -16.59
CA PHE A 214 -6.35 16.34 -16.60
C PHE A 214 -7.22 15.09 -16.45
N VAL A 215 -8.51 15.30 -16.19
CA VAL A 215 -9.54 14.25 -16.25
C VAL A 215 -10.52 14.59 -17.36
N GLU A 216 -10.78 13.65 -18.27
CA GLU A 216 -11.88 13.72 -19.23
C GLU A 216 -13.08 12.99 -18.65
N TRP A 217 -14.24 13.65 -18.54
CA TRP A 217 -15.39 13.12 -17.83
C TRP A 217 -16.72 13.73 -18.28
N GLY A 218 -17.82 13.08 -17.97
CA GLY A 218 -19.17 13.54 -18.29
C GLY A 218 -20.23 12.53 -17.89
N MET A 219 -21.51 12.91 -17.95
CA MET A 219 -22.60 11.97 -17.66
C MET A 219 -22.55 10.84 -18.68
N LYS A 220 -22.84 9.61 -18.24
CA LYS A 220 -22.69 8.41 -19.06
C LYS A 220 -23.58 8.49 -20.31
N GLY A 221 -22.96 8.48 -21.49
CA GLY A 221 -23.64 8.60 -22.78
C GLY A 221 -23.78 10.03 -23.30
N GLU A 222 -23.32 11.02 -22.55
CA GLU A 222 -23.32 12.43 -22.95
C GLU A 222 -21.92 12.90 -23.37
N SER A 223 -21.85 14.16 -23.81
CA SER A 223 -20.58 14.81 -24.17
C SER A 223 -19.63 14.86 -22.98
N GLN A 224 -18.36 14.55 -23.22
CA GLN A 224 -17.32 14.61 -22.20
C GLN A 224 -16.64 15.99 -22.22
N THR A 225 -16.28 16.49 -21.04
CA THR A 225 -15.49 17.71 -20.84
C THR A 225 -14.15 17.36 -20.20
N ARG A 226 -13.24 18.34 -20.07
CA ARG A 226 -11.95 18.17 -19.39
C ARG A 226 -11.82 19.13 -18.22
N SER A 227 -11.46 18.58 -17.06
CA SER A 227 -11.08 19.35 -15.87
C SER A 227 -9.57 19.24 -15.62
N PRO A 228 -8.87 20.35 -15.34
CA PRO A 228 -7.46 20.32 -14.98
C PRO A 228 -7.24 19.61 -13.65
N ALA A 229 -6.01 19.16 -13.40
CA ALA A 229 -5.61 18.66 -12.09
C ALA A 229 -4.48 19.48 -11.48
N GLY A 230 -4.57 19.71 -10.17
CA GLY A 230 -3.42 20.15 -9.38
C GLY A 230 -2.48 18.96 -9.14
N THR A 231 -1.17 19.21 -9.11
CA THR A 231 -0.15 18.18 -8.91
C THR A 231 0.63 18.47 -7.64
N LEU A 232 0.77 17.46 -6.79
CA LEU A 232 1.60 17.46 -5.59
C LEU A 232 2.59 16.31 -5.64
N THR A 233 3.67 16.45 -4.88
CA THR A 233 4.60 15.37 -4.56
C THR A 233 5.17 15.61 -3.17
N PHE A 234 6.04 14.73 -2.71
CA PHE A 234 6.87 14.89 -1.53
C PHE A 234 8.24 14.27 -1.79
N HIS A 235 9.23 14.70 -1.03
CA HIS A 235 10.62 14.27 -1.15
C HIS A 235 11.10 13.62 0.14
N GLN A 236 12.24 12.94 0.07
CA GLN A 236 12.82 12.22 1.22
C GLN A 236 12.96 13.12 2.45
N ASN A 237 13.38 14.37 2.25
CA ASN A 237 13.59 15.33 3.33
C ASN A 237 12.31 15.90 3.94
N ASP A 238 11.15 15.67 3.32
CA ASP A 238 9.85 15.99 3.91
C ASP A 238 9.47 14.98 5.01
N MET A 239 10.10 13.79 5.03
CA MET A 239 9.89 12.80 6.07
C MET A 239 10.62 13.20 7.36
N CYS A 240 9.99 12.97 8.51
CA CYS A 240 10.49 13.43 9.80
C CYS A 240 11.54 12.49 10.41
N ALA A 241 11.47 11.18 10.17
CA ALA A 241 12.35 10.20 10.80
C ALA A 241 12.56 8.93 9.95
N PRO A 242 13.52 8.05 10.32
CA PRO A 242 13.60 6.69 9.80
C PRO A 242 12.36 5.82 10.16
N PRO A 243 12.04 4.80 9.34
CA PRO A 243 12.69 4.46 8.06
C PRO A 243 12.27 5.35 6.89
N ALA A 244 11.19 6.16 6.99
CA ALA A 244 10.66 6.99 5.89
C ALA A 244 11.72 7.90 5.24
N ARG A 245 12.54 8.55 6.07
CA ARG A 245 13.62 9.46 5.63
C ARG A 245 14.88 8.73 5.15
N THR A 246 14.98 7.41 5.34
CA THR A 246 16.20 6.63 5.10
C THR A 246 15.91 5.43 4.20
N VAL A 247 16.04 4.21 4.72
CA VAL A 247 15.99 2.98 3.93
C VAL A 247 14.61 2.66 3.35
N GLY A 248 13.55 3.18 3.97
CA GLY A 248 12.18 2.99 3.51
C GLY A 248 11.76 3.99 2.42
N TRP A 249 12.60 4.98 2.12
CA TRP A 249 12.31 5.98 1.11
C TRP A 249 12.16 5.35 -0.27
N ARG A 250 11.11 5.76 -0.99
CA ARG A 250 10.90 5.50 -2.40
C ARG A 250 10.17 6.67 -3.02
N ASP A 251 10.61 7.11 -4.19
CA ASP A 251 10.00 8.25 -4.88
C ASP A 251 8.50 7.97 -5.19
N PRO A 252 7.56 8.84 -4.76
CA PRO A 252 6.12 8.65 -4.94
C PRO A 252 5.63 9.03 -6.34
N GLY A 253 6.50 9.57 -7.20
CA GLY A 253 6.14 10.22 -8.44
C GLY A 253 5.32 11.48 -8.20
N PHE A 254 4.21 11.60 -8.90
CA PHE A 254 3.35 12.77 -8.86
C PHE A 254 1.90 12.36 -8.59
N ILE A 255 1.29 13.05 -7.62
CA ILE A 255 -0.08 12.83 -7.21
C ILE A 255 -0.93 13.99 -7.75
N HIS A 256 -1.91 13.65 -8.56
CA HIS A 256 -2.74 14.63 -9.25
C HIS A 256 -4.16 14.56 -8.71
N THR A 257 -4.79 15.71 -8.47
CA THR A 257 -6.20 15.80 -8.05
C THR A 257 -6.97 16.71 -9.00
N SER A 258 -8.00 16.17 -9.65
CA SER A 258 -8.97 16.92 -10.46
C SER A 258 -10.29 17.07 -9.72
N PHE A 259 -11.00 18.17 -9.98
CA PHE A 259 -12.27 18.52 -9.34
C PHE A 259 -13.39 18.49 -10.39
N LEU A 260 -14.33 17.56 -10.22
CA LEU A 260 -15.49 17.36 -11.08
C LEU A 260 -16.68 18.03 -10.39
N LYS A 261 -17.06 19.22 -10.88
CA LYS A 261 -18.05 20.11 -10.26
C LYS A 261 -19.39 20.08 -10.97
N ASP A 262 -20.40 20.69 -10.37
CA ASP A 262 -21.74 20.83 -10.96
C ASP A 262 -22.39 19.48 -11.29
N LEU A 263 -22.13 18.48 -10.44
CA LEU A 263 -22.70 17.15 -10.57
C LEU A 263 -24.21 17.18 -10.34
N TRP A 264 -24.93 16.51 -11.22
CA TRP A 264 -26.34 16.21 -11.03
C TRP A 264 -26.44 15.09 -10.00
N PRO A 265 -27.34 15.18 -9.00
CA PRO A 265 -27.38 14.19 -7.93
C PRO A 265 -27.78 12.81 -8.46
N SER A 266 -27.16 11.75 -7.93
CA SER A 266 -27.50 10.36 -8.24
C SER A 266 -27.35 9.93 -9.71
N SER A 267 -26.60 10.68 -10.52
CA SER A 267 -26.34 10.41 -11.93
C SER A 267 -25.05 9.61 -12.13
N VAL A 268 -24.99 8.79 -13.17
CA VAL A 268 -23.79 8.00 -13.50
C VAL A 268 -22.88 8.80 -14.41
N TYR A 269 -21.62 8.95 -14.01
CA TYR A 269 -20.57 9.62 -14.76
C TYR A 269 -19.51 8.62 -15.21
N THR A 270 -18.87 8.89 -16.35
CA THR A 270 -17.66 8.20 -16.80
C THR A 270 -16.49 9.15 -16.73
N TYR A 271 -15.28 8.62 -16.50
CA TYR A 271 -14.06 9.43 -16.52
C TYR A 271 -12.83 8.65 -16.99
N LYS A 272 -11.82 9.38 -17.48
CA LYS A 272 -10.48 8.91 -17.85
C LYS A 272 -9.43 9.88 -17.34
N LEU A 273 -8.31 9.33 -16.88
CA LEU A 273 -7.12 10.09 -16.53
C LEU A 273 -6.32 10.35 -17.80
N GLY A 274 -5.90 11.59 -18.01
CA GLY A 274 -5.18 12.03 -19.19
C GLY A 274 -3.93 12.82 -18.83
N HIS A 275 -2.87 12.58 -19.60
CA HIS A 275 -1.64 13.37 -19.58
C HIS A 275 -1.33 13.81 -21.01
N LYS A 276 -1.33 15.12 -21.25
CA LYS A 276 -0.92 15.69 -22.54
C LYS A 276 0.58 15.97 -22.48
N LEU A 277 1.38 15.19 -23.18
CA LEU A 277 2.84 15.34 -23.20
C LEU A 277 3.25 16.63 -23.94
N VAL A 278 4.47 17.08 -23.68
CA VAL A 278 5.07 18.25 -24.37
C VAL A 278 5.15 18.13 -25.89
N ASP A 279 5.22 16.90 -26.43
CA ASP A 279 5.19 16.63 -27.87
C ASP A 279 3.76 16.67 -28.48
N GLY A 280 2.74 16.90 -27.65
CA GLY A 280 1.34 16.97 -28.04
C GLY A 280 0.60 15.63 -28.03
N SER A 281 1.29 14.52 -27.82
CA SER A 281 0.66 13.20 -27.66
C SER A 281 -0.06 13.07 -26.31
N PHE A 282 -0.93 12.07 -26.21
CA PHE A 282 -1.71 11.82 -25.00
C PHE A 282 -1.47 10.42 -24.46
N VAL A 283 -1.25 10.35 -23.14
CA VAL A 283 -1.29 9.10 -22.37
C VAL A 283 -2.61 9.05 -21.63
N TRP A 284 -3.33 7.92 -21.78
CA TRP A 284 -4.66 7.72 -21.22
C TRP A 284 -4.70 6.51 -20.29
N SER A 285 -5.49 6.59 -19.23
CA SER A 285 -5.90 5.42 -18.46
C SER A 285 -7.02 4.64 -19.17
N LYS A 286 -7.38 3.48 -18.60
CA LYS A 286 -8.69 2.84 -18.82
C LYS A 286 -9.84 3.77 -18.42
N SER A 287 -11.05 3.50 -18.93
CA SER A 287 -12.26 4.21 -18.51
C SER A 287 -12.74 3.73 -17.15
N TYR A 288 -13.21 4.66 -16.32
CA TYR A 288 -13.85 4.40 -15.04
C TYR A 288 -15.25 5.01 -15.01
N SER A 289 -16.02 4.69 -13.98
CA SER A 289 -17.35 5.26 -13.77
C SER A 289 -17.70 5.35 -12.30
N PHE A 290 -18.46 6.38 -11.92
CA PHE A 290 -19.00 6.54 -10.57
C PHE A 290 -20.44 7.05 -10.64
N LYS A 291 -21.17 6.90 -9.53
CA LYS A 291 -22.46 7.56 -9.33
C LYS A 291 -22.25 8.78 -8.43
N SER A 292 -22.67 9.96 -8.86
CA SER A 292 -22.61 11.16 -8.04
C SER A 292 -23.49 11.01 -6.79
N SER A 293 -23.09 11.68 -5.72
CA SER A 293 -23.80 11.64 -4.44
C SER A 293 -25.23 12.17 -4.56
N PRO A 294 -26.16 11.72 -3.69
CA PRO A 294 -27.49 12.32 -3.59
C PRO A 294 -27.40 13.78 -3.14
N TYR A 295 -28.46 14.54 -3.39
CA TYR A 295 -28.58 15.86 -2.80
C TYR A 295 -28.71 15.75 -1.26
N PRO A 296 -28.15 16.67 -0.46
CA PRO A 296 -28.33 16.65 0.99
C PRO A 296 -29.81 16.71 1.39
N GLY A 297 -30.27 15.68 2.13
CA GLY A 297 -31.68 15.53 2.51
C GLY A 297 -32.56 14.80 1.50
N GLN A 298 -32.00 14.27 0.41
CA GLN A 298 -32.75 13.45 -0.55
C GLN A 298 -33.26 12.15 0.08
N ASP A 299 -34.55 11.85 -0.11
CA ASP A 299 -35.17 10.59 0.31
C ASP A 299 -34.81 9.46 -0.68
N SER A 300 -33.83 8.65 -0.31
CA SER A 300 -33.41 7.46 -1.05
C SER A 300 -32.66 6.50 -0.14
N LEU A 301 -32.61 5.21 -0.49
CA LEU A 301 -31.71 4.26 0.16
C LEU A 301 -30.24 4.70 -0.05
N GLN A 302 -29.48 4.81 1.03
CA GLN A 302 -28.08 5.22 1.06
C GLN A 302 -27.31 4.28 1.97
N ARG A 303 -26.17 3.74 1.49
CA ARG A 303 -25.43 2.67 2.16
C ARG A 303 -23.98 3.09 2.36
N VAL A 304 -23.60 3.18 3.63
CA VAL A 304 -22.27 3.63 4.07
C VAL A 304 -21.55 2.46 4.70
N VAL A 305 -20.29 2.24 4.29
CA VAL A 305 -19.39 1.29 4.95
C VAL A 305 -18.35 2.06 5.75
N ILE A 306 -18.04 1.58 6.96
CA ILE A 306 -17.07 2.20 7.88
C ILE A 306 -16.20 1.11 8.50
N PHE A 307 -14.87 1.28 8.47
CA PHE A 307 -13.90 0.42 9.15
C PHE A 307 -12.58 1.19 9.36
N GLY A 308 -11.74 0.75 10.31
CA GLY A 308 -10.36 1.20 10.48
C GLY A 308 -9.39 0.05 10.24
N ASP A 309 -8.09 0.35 10.24
CA ASP A 309 -7.04 -0.64 10.51
C ASP A 309 -6.96 -1.75 9.45
N MET A 310 -7.32 -1.47 8.19
CA MET A 310 -7.36 -2.52 7.16
C MET A 310 -5.95 -2.95 6.74
N GLY A 311 -5.01 -2.01 6.66
CA GLY A 311 -3.67 -2.22 6.10
C GLY A 311 -3.68 -2.81 4.68
N LYS A 312 -2.61 -3.54 4.34
CA LYS A 312 -2.41 -4.18 3.04
C LYS A 312 -1.92 -5.62 3.19
N ALA A 313 -1.96 -6.37 2.09
CA ALA A 313 -1.23 -7.63 1.98
C ALA A 313 -1.05 -8.06 0.52
N GLU A 314 -0.04 -8.89 0.28
CA GLU A 314 0.33 -9.37 -1.05
C GLU A 314 -0.59 -10.48 -1.57
N ARG A 315 -1.20 -10.24 -2.74
CA ARG A 315 -2.09 -11.22 -3.42
C ARG A 315 -1.38 -12.49 -3.87
N ASP A 316 -0.07 -12.41 -4.11
CA ASP A 316 0.75 -13.56 -4.51
C ASP A 316 1.33 -14.32 -3.32
N GLY A 317 1.00 -13.93 -2.08
CA GLY A 317 1.50 -14.55 -0.86
C GLY A 317 2.94 -14.16 -0.51
N SER A 318 3.53 -13.15 -1.16
CA SER A 318 4.82 -12.60 -0.74
C SER A 318 4.76 -12.07 0.69
N ASN A 319 5.92 -12.01 1.32
CA ASN A 319 6.14 -11.30 2.56
C ASN A 319 6.72 -9.91 2.28
N GLU A 320 6.69 -9.02 3.27
CA GLU A 320 7.05 -7.62 3.12
C GLU A 320 7.20 -6.97 4.50
N TYR A 321 7.71 -5.74 4.55
CA TYR A 321 7.72 -4.98 5.81
C TYR A 321 6.29 -4.75 6.32
N SER A 322 6.14 -4.73 7.64
CA SER A 322 4.86 -4.50 8.33
C SER A 322 3.75 -5.47 7.90
N ASN A 323 4.07 -6.73 7.55
CA ASN A 323 3.09 -7.72 7.10
C ASN A 323 2.32 -8.37 8.27
N TYR A 324 1.44 -7.62 8.93
CA TYR A 324 0.68 -8.07 10.10
C TYR A 324 -0.83 -7.78 10.01
N GLN A 325 -1.35 -7.59 8.80
CA GLN A 325 -2.78 -7.34 8.54
C GLN A 325 -3.46 -8.49 7.79
N PRO A 326 -3.58 -9.70 8.38
CA PRO A 326 -4.09 -10.89 7.70
C PRO A 326 -5.56 -10.76 7.24
N GLY A 327 -6.31 -9.81 7.80
CA GLY A 327 -7.69 -9.51 7.40
C GLY A 327 -7.81 -8.63 6.14
N SER A 328 -6.72 -7.97 5.71
CA SER A 328 -6.76 -6.91 4.70
C SER A 328 -7.40 -7.33 3.37
N LEU A 329 -6.94 -8.46 2.81
CA LEU A 329 -7.46 -8.98 1.54
C LEU A 329 -8.91 -9.44 1.66
N ASN A 330 -9.28 -10.08 2.77
CA ASN A 330 -10.66 -10.52 3.02
C ASN A 330 -11.62 -9.33 3.07
N THR A 331 -11.27 -8.28 3.81
CA THR A 331 -12.07 -7.06 3.87
C THR A 331 -12.21 -6.45 2.47
N THR A 332 -11.08 -6.27 1.77
CA THR A 332 -11.07 -5.74 0.39
C THR A 332 -11.99 -6.54 -0.53
N ASP A 333 -11.93 -7.87 -0.48
CA ASP A 333 -12.71 -8.75 -1.35
C ASP A 333 -14.21 -8.74 -1.03
N GLN A 334 -14.59 -8.64 0.25
CA GLN A 334 -16.01 -8.50 0.61
C GLN A 334 -16.58 -7.18 0.11
N LEU A 335 -15.82 -6.08 0.23
CA LEU A 335 -16.25 -4.78 -0.28
C LEU A 335 -16.38 -4.77 -1.80
N ILE A 336 -15.43 -5.37 -2.53
CA ILE A 336 -15.53 -5.50 -3.98
C ILE A 336 -16.74 -6.35 -4.37
N LYS A 337 -16.99 -7.45 -3.65
CA LYS A 337 -18.12 -8.35 -3.90
C LYS A 337 -19.46 -7.64 -3.71
N ASP A 338 -19.58 -6.79 -2.70
CA ASP A 338 -20.80 -6.04 -2.39
C ASP A 338 -20.82 -4.62 -2.95
N LEU A 339 -19.87 -4.22 -3.80
CA LEU A 339 -19.66 -2.84 -4.24
C LEU A 339 -20.90 -2.19 -4.90
N LYS A 340 -21.75 -2.98 -5.57
CA LYS A 340 -23.02 -2.48 -6.13
C LYS A 340 -24.01 -2.00 -5.06
N ASN A 341 -23.80 -2.43 -3.81
CA ASN A 341 -24.57 -2.08 -2.64
C ASN A 341 -23.89 -1.09 -1.70
N ILE A 342 -22.77 -0.50 -2.13
CA ILE A 342 -22.02 0.47 -1.33
C ILE A 342 -22.05 1.79 -2.10
N ASP A 343 -22.46 2.87 -1.42
CA ASP A 343 -22.52 4.20 -2.04
C ASP A 343 -21.31 5.07 -1.64
N ILE A 344 -20.68 4.78 -0.49
CA ILE A 344 -19.50 5.47 0.03
C ILE A 344 -18.80 4.61 1.11
N VAL A 345 -17.48 4.74 1.20
CA VAL A 345 -16.62 4.07 2.20
C VAL A 345 -15.90 5.10 3.05
N PHE A 346 -15.84 4.87 4.36
CA PHE A 346 -14.98 5.58 5.30
C PHE A 346 -13.96 4.61 5.91
N HIS A 347 -12.68 4.85 5.64
CA HIS A 347 -11.55 4.17 6.27
C HIS A 347 -10.97 5.07 7.36
N ILE A 348 -11.33 4.80 8.61
CA ILE A 348 -11.16 5.73 9.73
C ILE A 348 -9.79 5.62 10.44
N GLY A 349 -8.70 5.67 9.67
CA GLY A 349 -7.32 5.65 10.18
C GLY A 349 -6.64 4.28 10.05
N ASP A 350 -5.32 4.28 10.24
CA ASP A 350 -4.44 3.12 10.14
C ASP A 350 -4.58 2.43 8.78
N ILE A 351 -4.25 3.20 7.75
CA ILE A 351 -4.62 2.96 6.37
C ILE A 351 -3.81 1.80 5.79
N THR A 352 -2.48 1.94 5.82
CA THR A 352 -1.57 1.04 5.12
C THR A 352 -0.64 0.27 6.05
N TYR A 353 -0.33 0.83 7.23
CA TYR A 353 0.79 0.40 8.07
C TYR A 353 2.14 0.39 7.33
N ALA A 354 2.30 1.26 6.32
CA ALA A 354 3.57 1.45 5.62
C ALA A 354 4.70 1.79 6.59
N ASN A 355 4.39 2.64 7.59
CA ASN A 355 5.27 3.01 8.69
C ASN A 355 6.67 3.38 8.18
N GLY A 356 6.72 4.18 7.11
CA GLY A 356 7.93 4.65 6.48
C GLY A 356 8.51 3.77 5.37
N TYR A 357 7.95 2.59 5.08
CA TYR A 357 8.26 1.84 3.86
C TYR A 357 7.36 2.30 2.71
N ILE A 358 7.75 3.41 2.10
CA ILE A 358 6.89 4.27 1.25
C ILE A 358 6.29 3.53 0.05
N SER A 359 6.94 2.48 -0.46
CA SER A 359 6.41 1.67 -1.57
C SER A 359 5.02 1.08 -1.29
N GLN A 360 4.67 0.87 -0.03
CA GLN A 360 3.42 0.23 0.38
C GLN A 360 2.20 1.13 0.19
N TRP A 361 2.39 2.44 -0.02
CA TRP A 361 1.30 3.35 -0.37
C TRP A 361 0.78 3.13 -1.81
N ASP A 362 1.66 2.83 -2.77
CA ASP A 362 1.22 2.41 -4.12
C ASP A 362 0.54 1.04 -4.07
N GLN A 363 1.09 0.10 -3.29
CA GLN A 363 0.49 -1.20 -3.04
C GLN A 363 -0.95 -1.06 -2.52
N PHE A 364 -1.15 -0.22 -1.50
CA PHE A 364 -2.48 0.01 -0.94
C PHE A 364 -3.42 0.67 -1.94
N THR A 365 -3.00 1.74 -2.64
CA THR A 365 -3.86 2.40 -3.63
C THR A 365 -4.24 1.47 -4.79
N SER A 366 -3.34 0.56 -5.19
CA SER A 366 -3.65 -0.53 -6.12
C SER A 366 -4.65 -1.52 -5.54
N GLN A 367 -4.47 -1.95 -4.29
CA GLN A 367 -5.36 -2.89 -3.60
C GLN A 367 -6.81 -2.37 -3.54
N VAL A 368 -7.00 -1.09 -3.23
CA VAL A 368 -8.34 -0.49 -3.10
C VAL A 368 -8.89 0.12 -4.39
N GLU A 369 -8.14 0.14 -5.50
CA GLU A 369 -8.54 0.80 -6.76
C GLU A 369 -9.94 0.38 -7.21
N ARG A 370 -10.26 -0.93 -7.14
CA ARG A 370 -11.56 -1.45 -7.58
C ARG A 370 -12.75 -0.87 -6.79
N ILE A 371 -12.52 -0.42 -5.57
CA ILE A 371 -13.51 0.24 -4.71
C ILE A 371 -13.42 1.75 -4.96
N ALA A 372 -12.25 2.33 -4.70
CA ALA A 372 -12.03 3.77 -4.63
C ALA A 372 -12.16 4.47 -6.00
N SER A 373 -11.98 3.77 -7.12
CA SER A 373 -12.22 4.34 -8.45
C SER A 373 -13.71 4.43 -8.82
N THR A 374 -14.59 3.81 -8.04
CA THR A 374 -16.04 3.67 -8.33
C THR A 374 -16.92 4.39 -7.32
N VAL A 375 -16.57 4.33 -6.03
CA VAL A 375 -17.27 5.03 -4.95
C VAL A 375 -16.28 5.91 -4.17
N PRO A 376 -16.74 6.99 -3.51
CA PRO A 376 -15.85 7.79 -2.69
C PRO A 376 -15.26 6.94 -1.56
N TYR A 377 -13.94 7.00 -1.42
CA TYR A 377 -13.17 6.34 -0.37
C TYR A 377 -12.59 7.45 0.52
N MET A 378 -13.33 7.76 1.57
CA MET A 378 -12.97 8.80 2.52
C MET A 378 -12.04 8.22 3.56
N ILE A 379 -11.00 8.95 3.94
CA ILE A 379 -10.05 8.52 4.97
C ILE A 379 -10.10 9.43 6.20
N ALA A 380 -9.71 8.90 7.35
CA ALA A 380 -9.19 9.67 8.47
C ALA A 380 -7.72 9.30 8.71
N SER A 381 -6.99 10.11 9.48
CA SER A 381 -5.62 9.82 9.89
C SER A 381 -5.61 9.07 11.22
N GLY A 382 -4.88 7.96 11.30
CA GLY A 382 -4.54 7.26 12.55
C GLY A 382 -3.16 7.66 13.07
N ASN A 383 -2.70 6.93 14.10
CA ASN A 383 -1.35 7.08 14.65
C ASN A 383 -0.29 6.58 13.64
N HIS A 384 -0.58 5.52 12.89
CA HIS A 384 0.34 5.00 11.86
C HIS A 384 0.49 5.90 10.64
N GLU A 385 -0.37 6.91 10.49
CA GLU A 385 -0.14 7.96 9.50
C GLU A 385 0.64 9.14 10.06
N ARG A 386 0.45 9.49 11.35
CA ARG A 386 0.83 10.82 11.86
C ARG A 386 1.89 10.84 12.97
N ASP A 387 1.93 9.85 13.84
CA ASP A 387 2.74 9.94 15.07
C ASP A 387 4.22 9.77 14.72
N ALA A 388 4.98 10.83 14.97
CA ALA A 388 6.42 10.89 14.73
C ALA A 388 7.10 11.82 15.76
N PRO A 389 8.35 11.55 16.17
CA PRO A 389 9.07 12.38 17.13
C PRO A 389 9.21 13.82 16.64
N ASN A 390 8.99 14.79 17.55
CA ASN A 390 9.15 16.23 17.30
C ASN A 390 8.33 16.80 16.13
N SER A 391 7.23 16.13 15.76
CA SER A 391 6.40 16.54 14.61
C SER A 391 5.18 17.38 15.01
N GLY A 392 4.93 17.60 16.31
CA GLY A 392 3.73 18.28 16.80
C GLY A 392 2.46 17.40 16.82
N SER A 393 2.58 16.08 16.65
CA SER A 393 1.51 15.14 16.98
C SER A 393 1.18 15.21 18.47
N PHE A 394 -0.08 14.96 18.83
CA PHE A 394 -0.49 14.91 20.24
C PHE A 394 0.08 13.68 20.98
N TYR A 395 0.27 12.59 20.25
CA TYR A 395 0.92 11.38 20.75
C TYR A 395 2.41 11.40 20.37
N ASP A 396 3.27 11.18 21.37
CA ASP A 396 4.73 11.25 21.25
C ASP A 396 5.35 9.90 20.84
N GLY A 397 4.81 9.28 19.79
CA GLY A 397 5.27 8.00 19.23
C GLY A 397 6.07 8.14 17.93
N ASN A 398 6.45 7.00 17.35
CA ASN A 398 6.96 6.91 15.98
C ASN A 398 6.21 5.84 15.17
N ASP A 399 4.91 5.68 15.41
CA ASP A 399 4.09 4.63 14.78
C ASP A 399 4.02 4.83 13.26
N SER A 400 4.12 6.07 12.79
CA SER A 400 4.19 6.39 11.36
C SER A 400 5.54 6.06 10.72
N GLY A 401 6.54 5.63 11.49
CA GLY A 401 7.90 5.38 10.99
C GLY A 401 8.53 6.59 10.30
N GLY A 402 8.20 7.78 10.81
CA GLY A 402 8.71 9.06 10.31
C GLY A 402 7.95 9.65 9.12
N GLU A 403 6.81 9.09 8.70
CA GLU A 403 5.97 9.69 7.65
C GLU A 403 5.31 11.00 8.09
N CYS A 404 5.00 11.14 9.39
CA CYS A 404 4.48 12.36 10.01
C CYS A 404 3.29 13.03 9.29
N GLY A 405 2.40 12.22 8.70
CA GLY A 405 1.19 12.67 7.99
C GLY A 405 1.41 12.97 6.52
N VAL A 406 2.64 13.25 6.10
CA VAL A 406 2.98 13.77 4.77
C VAL A 406 2.44 12.88 3.65
N VAL A 407 2.60 11.57 3.81
CA VAL A 407 2.23 10.61 2.77
C VAL A 407 0.71 10.48 2.67
N ALA A 408 0.02 10.22 3.78
CA ALA A 408 -1.44 10.09 3.83
C ALA A 408 -2.14 11.34 3.27
N GLU A 409 -1.71 12.53 3.70
CA GLU A 409 -2.28 13.82 3.32
C GLU A 409 -2.03 14.17 1.84
N THR A 410 -1.00 13.59 1.22
CA THR A 410 -0.71 13.77 -0.21
C THR A 410 -1.41 12.72 -1.06
N MET A 411 -1.35 11.44 -0.66
CA MET A 411 -1.87 10.31 -1.44
C MET A 411 -3.40 10.32 -1.54
N PHE A 412 -4.09 10.84 -0.52
CA PHE A 412 -5.54 10.95 -0.47
C PHE A 412 -6.00 12.40 -0.33
N TYR A 413 -7.12 12.70 -0.98
CA TYR A 413 -7.82 13.97 -0.81
C TYR A 413 -8.93 13.81 0.22
N VAL A 414 -9.04 14.78 1.14
CA VAL A 414 -10.22 14.95 1.99
C VAL A 414 -10.61 16.43 1.97
N PRO A 415 -11.91 16.79 2.05
CA PRO A 415 -12.36 18.17 1.95
C PRO A 415 -12.14 18.97 3.25
N ALA A 416 -10.98 18.79 3.90
CA ALA A 416 -10.57 19.57 5.05
C ALA A 416 -10.16 21.00 4.64
N GLU A 417 -10.35 21.97 5.55
CA GLU A 417 -9.85 23.34 5.36
C GLU A 417 -8.32 23.34 5.27
N ASN A 418 -7.68 22.60 6.17
CA ASN A 418 -6.25 22.40 6.19
C ASN A 418 -5.93 20.90 6.07
N ARG A 419 -5.15 20.54 5.05
CA ARG A 419 -4.58 19.19 4.83
C ARG A 419 -3.06 19.20 5.05
N ALA A 420 -2.50 20.28 5.58
CA ALA A 420 -1.08 20.53 5.49
C ALA A 420 -0.26 19.62 6.38
N LYS A 421 0.80 19.17 5.73
CA LYS A 421 2.07 18.62 6.21
C LYS A 421 2.67 19.56 7.26
N PHE A 422 2.71 19.17 8.53
CA PHE A 422 3.38 19.92 9.59
C PHE A 422 4.84 19.52 9.72
#